data_AF-C0EC13-F1
#
_entry.id   AF-C0EC13-F1
#
_cell.length_a   1.000
_cell.length_b   1.000
_cell.length_c   1.000
_cell.angle_alpha   90.00
_cell.angle_beta   90.00
_cell.angle_gamma   90.00
#
_symmetry.space_group_name_H-M   'P 1'
#
loop_
_entity.id
_entity.type
_entity.pdbx_description
1 polymer ?
#
loop_
_entity_poly.entity_id
_entity_poly.type
_entity_poly.pdbx_seq_one_letter_code
_entity_poly.pdbx_strand_id
1 'polypeptide(L)'
;MQSFLKKLRGVFIGRAARIITISVLCVSLMGSSCILTGIAYFRNSVTIQDGEEQRQTYTMKNSCDEILEELGINLSAEDEVVFTGIENNRGTITINRAFEVSVTADGQRKTVSLVRGTVQDVLEKAGVTIEDDDIINYALDQEISKGAEIEIQRVSSNTYTTTEAIPYNTVQKETDKLDKGVTQVETAGQEGERTYYYQQELVDGEVVSDQLVSSEVTREPVDEVILVGTYVEPPKPVVSQKPVASGRTGKSTLDLPASLTLDGNGIPTNYTNVLTGRACAYTAPAGAKGSTGQVMRPGYVAVNPNVIPYGSKLYIVSADGKYVYGYAIAADTGGSLMANDILADLFMNTSAECYEFGSRTVNIYILP
;
A
#
# COMPACT_ATOMS: atom_id res chain seq x y z
N MET A 1 -89.65 -108.30 -31.52
CA MET A 1 -88.37 -108.64 -30.86
C MET A 1 -87.19 -107.73 -31.27
N GLN A 2 -87.07 -107.28 -32.54
CA GLN A 2 -85.94 -106.44 -32.99
C GLN A 2 -85.93 -104.98 -32.46
N SER A 3 -87.09 -104.38 -32.15
CA SER A 3 -87.19 -103.01 -31.60
C SER A 3 -86.65 -102.89 -30.16
N PHE A 4 -86.84 -103.92 -29.34
CA PHE A 4 -86.41 -103.95 -27.94
C PHE A 4 -84.88 -104.06 -27.80
N LEU A 5 -84.25 -104.86 -28.66
CA LEU A 5 -82.79 -105.03 -28.70
C LEU A 5 -82.06 -103.77 -29.19
N LYS A 6 -82.67 -102.96 -30.07
CA LYS A 6 -82.11 -101.67 -30.54
C LYS A 6 -82.14 -100.59 -29.44
N LYS A 7 -83.22 -100.56 -28.64
CA LYS A 7 -83.33 -99.68 -27.46
C LYS A 7 -82.36 -100.06 -26.34
N LEU A 8 -82.18 -101.36 -26.06
CA LEU A 8 -81.18 -101.80 -25.08
C LEU A 8 -79.75 -101.45 -25.52
N ARG A 9 -79.39 -101.63 -26.80
CA ARG A 9 -78.08 -101.24 -27.32
C ARG A 9 -77.82 -99.73 -27.20
N GLY A 10 -78.79 -98.87 -27.52
CA GLY A 10 -78.65 -97.41 -27.38
C GLY A 10 -78.49 -96.94 -25.93
N VAL A 11 -79.20 -97.58 -24.99
CA VAL A 11 -79.11 -97.27 -23.55
C VAL A 11 -77.78 -97.75 -22.95
N PHE A 12 -77.29 -98.93 -23.35
CA PHE A 12 -75.99 -99.45 -22.89
C PHE A 12 -74.81 -98.68 -23.49
N ILE A 13 -74.86 -98.30 -24.77
CA ILE A 13 -73.83 -97.49 -25.42
C ILE A 13 -73.79 -96.08 -24.81
N GLY A 14 -74.95 -95.47 -24.54
CA GLY A 14 -75.01 -94.15 -23.88
C GLY A 14 -74.53 -94.17 -22.42
N ARG A 15 -74.78 -95.25 -21.68
CA ARG A 15 -74.26 -95.42 -20.30
C ARG A 15 -72.77 -95.73 -20.27
N ALA A 16 -72.28 -96.60 -21.15
CA ALA A 16 -70.85 -96.89 -21.28
C ALA A 16 -70.05 -95.67 -21.75
N ALA A 17 -70.56 -94.92 -22.73
CA ALA A 17 -69.96 -93.67 -23.17
C ALA A 17 -69.89 -92.64 -22.03
N ARG A 18 -70.99 -92.44 -21.27
CA ARG A 18 -70.99 -91.54 -20.10
C ARG A 18 -69.99 -91.96 -19.01
N ILE A 19 -69.85 -93.26 -18.73
CA ILE A 19 -68.87 -93.76 -17.75
C ILE A 19 -67.44 -93.48 -18.23
N ILE A 20 -67.13 -93.77 -19.50
CA ILE A 20 -65.81 -93.50 -20.09
C ILE A 20 -65.50 -91.99 -20.05
N THR A 21 -66.45 -91.12 -20.38
CA THR A 21 -66.25 -89.66 -20.32
C THR A 21 -66.00 -89.16 -18.89
N ILE A 22 -66.72 -89.68 -17.90
CA ILE A 22 -66.51 -89.33 -16.48
C ILE A 22 -65.14 -89.83 -16.00
N SER A 23 -64.73 -91.05 -16.36
CA SER A 23 -63.41 -91.59 -16.01
C SER A 23 -62.26 -90.79 -16.63
N VAL A 24 -62.37 -90.38 -17.90
CA VAL A 24 -61.35 -89.54 -18.55
C VAL A 24 -61.27 -88.17 -17.88
N LEU A 25 -62.42 -87.56 -17.51
CA LEU A 25 -62.46 -86.30 -16.79
C LEU A 25 -61.84 -86.41 -15.38
N CYS A 26 -62.11 -87.49 -14.64
CA CYS A 26 -61.50 -87.72 -13.33
C CYS A 26 -60.00 -87.96 -13.42
N VAL A 27 -59.51 -88.72 -14.41
CA VAL A 27 -58.07 -88.92 -14.64
C VAL A 27 -57.40 -87.61 -15.06
N SER A 28 -58.04 -86.77 -15.87
CA SER A 28 -57.50 -85.46 -16.22
C SER A 28 -57.45 -84.51 -15.01
N LEU A 29 -58.47 -84.53 -14.13
CA LEU A 29 -58.52 -83.71 -12.92
C LEU A 29 -57.53 -84.18 -11.84
N MET A 30 -57.35 -85.50 -11.69
CA MET A 30 -56.33 -86.07 -10.80
C MET A 30 -54.93 -85.81 -11.35
N GLY A 31 -54.72 -85.98 -12.66
CA GLY A 31 -53.46 -85.62 -13.32
C GLY A 31 -53.11 -84.15 -13.16
N SER A 32 -54.06 -83.24 -13.36
CA SER A 32 -53.83 -81.81 -13.16
C SER A 32 -53.55 -81.47 -11.70
N SER A 33 -54.21 -82.12 -10.74
CA SER A 33 -53.95 -81.94 -9.30
C SER A 33 -52.56 -82.44 -8.90
N CYS A 34 -52.13 -83.62 -9.38
CA CYS A 34 -50.79 -84.16 -9.16
C CYS A 34 -49.69 -83.32 -9.83
N ILE A 35 -49.96 -82.77 -11.02
CA ILE A 35 -49.04 -81.85 -11.70
C ILE A 35 -48.92 -80.53 -10.93
N LEU A 36 -50.04 -79.94 -10.47
CA LEU A 36 -50.02 -78.73 -9.66
C LEU A 36 -49.29 -78.92 -8.32
N THR A 37 -49.55 -80.04 -7.63
CA THR A 37 -48.87 -80.35 -6.35
C THR A 37 -47.40 -80.68 -6.57
N GLY A 38 -47.03 -81.42 -7.61
CA GLY A 38 -45.64 -81.65 -7.99
C GLY A 38 -44.89 -80.34 -8.29
N ILE A 39 -45.49 -79.43 -9.05
CA ILE A 39 -44.92 -78.11 -9.35
C ILE A 39 -44.70 -77.24 -8.11
N ALA A 40 -45.41 -77.48 -7.00
CA ALA A 40 -45.17 -76.79 -5.74
C ALA A 40 -44.00 -77.41 -4.93
N TYR A 41 -43.80 -78.73 -5.01
CA TYR A 41 -42.74 -79.44 -4.28
C TYR A 41 -41.36 -79.36 -4.94
N PHE A 42 -41.29 -79.17 -6.26
CA PHE A 42 -40.02 -79.12 -7.01
C PHE A 42 -39.45 -77.70 -7.21
N ARG A 43 -39.96 -76.69 -6.48
CA ARG A 43 -39.41 -75.33 -6.54
C ARG A 43 -38.23 -75.17 -5.61
N ASN A 44 -37.28 -74.35 -6.03
CA ASN A 44 -36.23 -73.85 -5.20
C ASN A 44 -36.79 -72.80 -4.25
N SER A 45 -36.48 -72.94 -2.97
CA SER A 45 -36.74 -71.94 -1.95
C SER A 45 -35.50 -71.06 -1.78
N VAL A 46 -35.61 -69.80 -2.18
CA VAL A 46 -34.47 -68.87 -2.16
C VAL A 46 -34.74 -67.77 -1.15
N THR A 47 -33.85 -67.63 -0.18
CA THR A 47 -33.86 -66.50 0.75
C THR A 47 -33.10 -65.34 0.11
N ILE A 48 -33.77 -64.21 -0.06
CA ILE A 48 -33.19 -62.96 -0.56
C ILE A 48 -33.01 -62.03 0.63
N GLN A 49 -31.76 -61.68 0.93
CA GLN A 49 -31.40 -60.59 1.84
C GLN A 49 -30.99 -59.39 0.98
N ASP A 50 -31.78 -58.32 0.99
CA ASP A 50 -31.53 -57.10 0.24
C ASP A 50 -31.36 -55.92 1.21
N GLY A 51 -30.11 -55.58 1.52
CA GLY A 51 -29.81 -54.66 2.63
C GLY A 51 -30.36 -55.19 3.95
N GLU A 52 -31.26 -54.43 4.59
CA GLU A 52 -31.93 -54.84 5.84
C GLU A 52 -33.17 -55.71 5.61
N GLU A 53 -33.69 -55.77 4.38
CA GLU A 53 -34.90 -56.54 4.09
C GLU A 53 -34.59 -58.00 3.81
N GLN A 54 -35.37 -58.90 4.41
CA GLN A 54 -35.27 -60.34 4.16
C GLN A 54 -36.61 -60.87 3.64
N ARG A 55 -36.58 -61.61 2.54
CA ARG A 55 -37.75 -62.31 2.02
C ARG A 55 -37.42 -63.69 1.49
N GLN A 56 -38.39 -64.58 1.52
CA GLN A 56 -38.29 -65.90 0.91
C GLN A 56 -39.13 -65.95 -0.36
N THR A 57 -38.56 -66.49 -1.43
CA THR A 57 -39.25 -66.71 -2.70
C THR A 57 -39.17 -68.17 -3.13
N TYR A 58 -40.03 -68.55 -4.08
CA TYR A 58 -40.06 -69.87 -4.68
C TYR A 58 -39.95 -69.76 -6.19
N THR A 59 -38.90 -70.33 -6.77
CA THR A 59 -38.55 -70.22 -8.19
C THR A 59 -38.13 -71.57 -8.78
N MET A 60 -38.22 -71.71 -10.10
CA MET A 60 -37.67 -72.84 -10.85
C MET A 60 -36.25 -72.55 -11.40
N LYS A 61 -35.75 -71.33 -11.18
CA LYS A 61 -34.43 -70.87 -11.63
C LYS A 61 -33.33 -71.37 -10.69
N ASN A 62 -32.12 -71.54 -11.24
CA ASN A 62 -30.96 -72.04 -10.49
C ASN A 62 -29.77 -71.07 -10.48
N SER A 63 -29.78 -70.05 -11.33
CA SER A 63 -28.72 -69.04 -11.40
C SER A 63 -29.15 -67.76 -10.70
N CYS A 64 -28.19 -67.05 -10.12
CA CYS A 64 -28.44 -65.79 -9.42
C CYS A 64 -29.12 -64.77 -10.35
N ASP A 65 -28.55 -64.54 -11.53
CA ASP A 65 -29.03 -63.52 -12.48
C ASP A 65 -30.48 -63.76 -12.91
N GLU A 66 -30.85 -65.01 -13.24
CA GLU A 66 -32.23 -65.35 -13.62
C GLU A 66 -33.22 -65.19 -12.46
N ILE A 67 -32.79 -65.48 -11.23
CA ILE A 67 -33.62 -65.31 -10.04
C ILE A 67 -33.86 -63.82 -9.77
N LEU A 68 -32.81 -63.00 -9.86
CA LEU A 68 -32.92 -61.54 -9.69
C LEU A 68 -33.78 -60.90 -10.78
N GLU A 69 -33.62 -61.33 -12.04
CA GLU A 69 -34.43 -60.88 -13.17
C GLU A 69 -35.91 -61.27 -13.01
N GLU A 70 -36.21 -62.52 -12.61
CA GLU A 70 -37.58 -62.96 -12.32
C GLU A 70 -38.25 -62.13 -11.21
N LEU A 71 -37.47 -61.73 -10.21
CA LEU A 71 -37.93 -60.90 -9.10
C LEU A 71 -37.97 -59.41 -9.42
N GLY A 72 -37.51 -58.99 -10.60
CA GLY A 72 -37.38 -57.58 -11.00
C GLY A 72 -36.42 -56.78 -10.11
N ILE A 73 -35.42 -57.44 -9.51
CA ILE A 73 -34.40 -56.78 -8.69
C ILE A 73 -33.32 -56.23 -9.62
N ASN A 74 -33.25 -54.91 -9.73
CA ASN A 74 -32.17 -54.22 -10.44
C ASN A 74 -31.00 -53.97 -9.49
N LEU A 75 -29.79 -54.31 -9.93
CA LEU A 75 -28.54 -54.07 -9.19
C LEU A 75 -27.88 -52.78 -9.70
N SER A 76 -27.25 -52.03 -8.78
CA SER A 76 -26.28 -51.00 -9.17
C SER A 76 -24.95 -51.65 -9.55
N ALA A 77 -24.06 -50.92 -10.24
CA ALA A 77 -22.76 -51.47 -10.65
C ALA A 77 -21.84 -51.74 -9.44
N GLU A 78 -22.10 -51.07 -8.32
CA GLU A 78 -21.31 -51.11 -7.09
C GLU A 78 -21.94 -52.03 -6.03
N ASP A 79 -23.15 -52.56 -6.26
CA ASP A 79 -23.76 -53.56 -5.39
C ASP A 79 -22.95 -54.86 -5.40
N GLU A 80 -22.75 -55.46 -4.23
CA GLU A 80 -22.09 -56.76 -4.11
C GLU A 80 -23.13 -57.84 -3.87
N VAL A 81 -23.12 -58.89 -4.70
CA VAL A 81 -24.05 -60.02 -4.59
C VAL A 81 -23.31 -61.29 -4.20
N VAL A 82 -23.75 -61.91 -3.10
CA VAL A 82 -23.26 -63.20 -2.62
C VAL A 82 -24.36 -64.23 -2.81
N PHE A 83 -24.12 -65.22 -3.67
CA PHE A 83 -25.04 -66.33 -3.91
C PHE A 83 -24.43 -67.65 -3.43
N THR A 84 -25.14 -68.36 -2.55
CA THR A 84 -24.68 -69.66 -2.03
C THR A 84 -24.85 -70.80 -3.02
N GLY A 85 -25.45 -70.57 -4.19
CA GLY A 85 -25.95 -71.63 -5.04
C GLY A 85 -27.24 -72.24 -4.49
N ILE A 86 -27.77 -73.23 -5.21
CA ILE A 86 -28.95 -73.99 -4.80
C ILE A 86 -28.55 -75.42 -4.47
N GLU A 87 -28.78 -75.82 -3.22
CA GLU A 87 -28.54 -77.17 -2.72
C GLU A 87 -29.81 -77.69 -2.06
N ASN A 88 -30.23 -78.92 -2.40
CA ASN A 88 -31.47 -79.52 -1.88
C ASN A 88 -32.70 -78.60 -2.01
N ASN A 89 -32.84 -77.93 -3.17
CA ASN A 89 -33.87 -76.93 -3.45
C ASN A 89 -33.85 -75.71 -2.49
N ARG A 90 -32.70 -75.38 -1.90
CA ARG A 90 -32.55 -74.21 -1.02
C ARG A 90 -31.32 -73.39 -1.40
N GLY A 91 -31.44 -72.07 -1.39
CA GLY A 91 -30.33 -71.17 -1.65
C GLY A 91 -30.53 -69.82 -0.97
N THR A 92 -29.46 -69.04 -0.85
CA THR A 92 -29.48 -67.69 -0.29
C THR A 92 -28.77 -66.74 -1.26
N ILE A 93 -29.43 -65.62 -1.56
CA ILE A 93 -28.85 -64.48 -2.26
C ILE A 93 -28.80 -63.33 -1.26
N THR A 94 -27.60 -62.81 -0.98
CA THR A 94 -27.38 -61.60 -0.20
C THR A 94 -26.92 -60.50 -1.12
N ILE A 95 -27.63 -59.37 -1.11
CA ILE A 95 -27.34 -58.16 -1.87
C ILE A 95 -26.88 -57.11 -0.87
N ASN A 96 -25.59 -56.81 -0.87
CA ASN A 96 -25.02 -55.70 -0.13
C ASN A 96 -25.14 -54.45 -1.01
N ARG A 97 -26.18 -53.65 -0.75
CA ARG A 97 -26.46 -52.44 -1.54
C ARG A 97 -25.39 -51.38 -1.29
N ALA A 98 -24.81 -50.87 -2.37
CA ALA A 98 -23.99 -49.69 -2.30
C ALA A 98 -24.85 -48.48 -1.93
N PHE A 99 -24.28 -47.59 -1.13
CA PHE A 99 -24.88 -46.31 -0.81
C PHE A 99 -23.96 -45.17 -1.24
N GLU A 100 -24.58 -44.05 -1.57
CA GLU A 100 -23.88 -42.83 -1.95
C GLU A 100 -23.43 -42.08 -0.71
N VAL A 101 -22.20 -41.58 -0.78
CA VAL A 101 -21.58 -40.65 0.16
C VAL A 101 -21.11 -39.46 -0.62
N SER A 102 -21.38 -38.25 -0.11
CA SER A 102 -20.89 -37.02 -0.72
C SER A 102 -19.66 -36.51 0.00
N VAL A 103 -18.71 -35.98 -0.76
CA VAL A 103 -17.49 -35.32 -0.29
C VAL A 103 -17.48 -33.91 -0.87
N THR A 104 -17.44 -32.91 -0.01
CA THR A 104 -17.30 -31.50 -0.40
C THR A 104 -15.91 -31.01 0.02
N ALA A 105 -15.12 -30.61 -0.97
CA ALA A 105 -13.77 -30.06 -0.80
C ALA A 105 -13.49 -29.08 -1.95
N ASP A 106 -12.68 -28.04 -1.71
CA ASP A 106 -12.25 -27.10 -2.75
C ASP A 106 -13.44 -26.44 -3.49
N GLY A 107 -14.54 -26.20 -2.79
CA GLY A 107 -15.81 -25.68 -3.34
C GLY A 107 -16.55 -26.64 -4.28
N GLN A 108 -16.11 -27.89 -4.40
CA GLN A 108 -16.69 -28.91 -5.28
C GLN A 108 -17.28 -30.07 -4.47
N ARG A 109 -18.49 -30.50 -4.85
CA ARG A 109 -19.13 -31.69 -4.32
C ARG A 109 -18.92 -32.87 -5.27
N LYS A 110 -18.33 -33.95 -4.77
CA LYS A 110 -18.20 -35.25 -5.44
C LYS A 110 -19.06 -36.28 -4.73
N THR A 111 -19.58 -37.26 -5.48
CA THR A 111 -20.35 -38.38 -4.92
C THR A 111 -19.64 -39.68 -5.26
N VAL A 112 -19.51 -40.56 -4.28
CA VAL A 112 -18.97 -41.91 -4.47
C VAL A 112 -19.89 -42.94 -3.84
N SER A 113 -20.00 -44.09 -4.51
CA SER A 113 -20.84 -45.21 -4.06
C SER A 113 -19.98 -46.33 -3.50
N LEU A 114 -20.35 -46.87 -2.33
CA LEU A 114 -19.64 -47.97 -1.70
C LEU A 114 -20.59 -48.84 -0.88
N VAL A 115 -20.25 -50.12 -0.74
CA VAL A 115 -21.00 -51.09 0.07
C VAL A 115 -20.65 -50.94 1.55
N ARG A 116 -19.37 -50.72 1.84
CA ARG A 116 -18.79 -50.53 3.17
C ARG A 116 -17.44 -49.85 3.02
N GLY A 117 -16.98 -49.15 4.05
CA GLY A 117 -15.68 -48.49 4.08
C GLY A 117 -15.61 -47.44 5.17
N THR A 118 -14.44 -46.86 5.34
CA THR A 118 -14.21 -45.71 6.22
C THR A 118 -14.25 -44.40 5.43
N VAL A 119 -14.21 -43.27 6.14
CA VAL A 119 -14.02 -41.95 5.54
C VAL A 119 -12.78 -41.93 4.63
N GLN A 120 -11.67 -42.54 5.04
CA GLN A 120 -10.47 -42.64 4.21
C GLN A 120 -10.72 -43.34 2.87
N ASP A 121 -11.44 -44.48 2.87
CA ASP A 121 -11.77 -45.20 1.64
C ASP A 121 -12.62 -44.33 0.68
N VAL A 122 -13.53 -43.52 1.24
CA VAL A 122 -14.36 -42.57 0.49
C VAL A 122 -13.49 -41.49 -0.15
N LEU A 123 -12.57 -40.90 0.61
CA LEU A 123 -11.65 -39.85 0.12
C LEU A 123 -10.74 -40.36 -0.99
N GLU A 124 -10.15 -41.55 -0.81
CA GLU A 124 -9.32 -42.20 -1.82
C GLU A 124 -10.12 -42.45 -3.11
N LYS A 125 -11.34 -42.97 -3.00
CA LYS A 125 -12.23 -43.19 -4.15
C LYS A 125 -12.67 -41.89 -4.83
N ALA A 126 -12.85 -40.81 -4.06
CA ALA A 126 -13.18 -39.49 -4.57
C ALA A 126 -11.96 -38.77 -5.19
N GLY A 127 -10.75 -39.31 -5.03
CA GLY A 127 -9.50 -38.68 -5.43
C GLY A 127 -9.27 -37.36 -4.69
N VAL A 128 -9.59 -37.33 -3.40
CA VAL A 128 -9.41 -36.18 -2.52
C VAL A 128 -8.35 -36.53 -1.48
N THR A 129 -7.27 -35.76 -1.42
CA THR A 129 -6.23 -35.89 -0.41
C THR A 129 -6.48 -34.90 0.72
N ILE A 130 -6.14 -35.29 1.94
CA ILE A 130 -6.22 -34.45 3.15
C ILE A 130 -4.81 -34.01 3.54
N GLU A 131 -4.66 -32.74 3.91
CA GLU A 131 -3.42 -32.18 4.48
C GLU A 131 -3.51 -32.16 6.02
N ASP A 132 -2.36 -31.99 6.70
CA ASP A 132 -2.28 -32.10 8.16
C ASP A 132 -3.12 -31.04 8.89
N ASP A 133 -3.27 -29.85 8.30
CA ASP A 133 -3.99 -28.72 8.88
C ASP A 133 -5.48 -28.70 8.50
N ASP A 134 -5.90 -29.50 7.51
CA ASP A 134 -7.29 -29.52 7.03
C ASP A 134 -8.26 -29.96 8.12
N ILE A 135 -9.45 -29.36 8.13
CA ILE A 135 -10.52 -29.71 9.06
C ILE A 135 -11.54 -30.59 8.33
N ILE A 136 -11.80 -31.76 8.89
CA ILE A 136 -12.79 -32.72 8.41
C ILE A 136 -13.84 -33.00 9.49
N ASN A 137 -15.11 -33.11 9.09
CA ASN A 137 -16.21 -33.32 10.03
C ASN A 137 -16.32 -34.75 10.60
N TYR A 138 -15.59 -35.71 10.04
CA TYR A 138 -15.52 -37.10 10.49
C TYR A 138 -14.07 -37.57 10.66
N ALA A 139 -13.83 -38.52 11.57
CA ALA A 139 -12.51 -39.15 11.70
C ALA A 139 -12.22 -40.04 10.46
N LEU A 140 -10.96 -40.07 10.01
CA LEU A 140 -10.56 -40.81 8.81
C LEU A 140 -10.83 -42.31 8.89
N ASP A 141 -10.75 -42.89 10.08
CA ASP A 141 -10.99 -44.31 10.36
C ASP A 141 -12.45 -44.63 10.71
N GLN A 142 -13.32 -43.62 10.77
CA GLN A 142 -14.73 -43.81 11.08
C GLN A 142 -15.44 -44.57 9.94
N GLU A 143 -16.17 -45.63 10.30
CA GLU A 143 -17.06 -46.33 9.37
C GLU A 143 -18.17 -45.39 8.86
N ILE A 144 -18.36 -45.37 7.55
CA ILE A 144 -19.32 -44.48 6.91
C ILE A 144 -20.68 -45.17 6.74
N SER A 145 -21.75 -44.38 6.89
CA SER A 145 -23.13 -44.87 6.77
C SER A 145 -23.86 -44.18 5.62
N LYS A 146 -25.01 -44.77 5.24
CA LYS A 146 -25.84 -44.27 4.14
C LYS A 146 -26.23 -42.80 4.34
N GLY A 147 -25.94 -41.98 3.35
CA GLY A 147 -26.30 -40.56 3.34
C GLY A 147 -25.35 -39.65 4.12
N ALA A 148 -24.15 -40.14 4.49
CA ALA A 148 -23.14 -39.28 5.08
C ALA A 148 -22.66 -38.19 4.10
N GLU A 149 -22.40 -37.00 4.65
CA GLU A 149 -21.88 -35.84 3.93
C GLU A 149 -20.55 -35.42 4.54
N ILE A 150 -19.44 -35.79 3.90
CA ILE A 150 -18.09 -35.42 4.33
C ILE A 150 -17.80 -34.01 3.83
N GLU A 151 -17.36 -33.14 4.73
CA GLU A 151 -16.98 -31.77 4.44
C GLU A 151 -15.53 -31.56 4.88
N ILE A 152 -14.73 -31.00 3.98
CA ILE A 152 -13.32 -30.69 4.19
C ILE A 152 -13.14 -29.20 4.00
N GLN A 153 -12.61 -28.55 5.02
CA GLN A 153 -12.21 -27.15 4.99
C GLN A 153 -10.69 -27.09 4.85
N ARG A 154 -10.21 -26.41 3.82
CA ARG A 154 -8.78 -26.25 3.57
C ARG A 154 -8.20 -25.19 4.49
N VAL A 155 -7.31 -25.58 5.39
CA VAL A 155 -6.65 -24.64 6.30
C VAL A 155 -5.22 -24.43 5.85
N SER A 156 -4.82 -23.17 5.71
CA SER A 156 -3.45 -22.82 5.38
C SER A 156 -3.03 -21.55 6.11
N SER A 157 -1.71 -21.36 6.26
CA SER A 157 -1.15 -20.13 6.82
C SER A 157 -0.23 -19.43 5.83
N ASN A 158 -0.29 -18.11 5.84
CA ASN A 158 0.51 -17.21 5.01
C ASN A 158 1.19 -16.18 5.91
N THR A 159 2.41 -15.77 5.56
CA THR A 159 3.07 -14.64 6.21
C THR A 159 3.33 -13.54 5.20
N TYR A 160 3.07 -12.30 5.58
CA TYR A 160 3.33 -11.14 4.74
C TYR A 160 3.84 -9.97 5.57
N THR A 161 4.45 -8.99 4.91
CA THR A 161 5.06 -7.84 5.56
C THR A 161 4.46 -6.54 5.05
N THR A 162 4.35 -5.55 5.94
CA THR A 162 4.05 -4.16 5.56
C THR A 162 5.14 -3.23 6.11
N THR A 163 5.30 -2.07 5.50
CA THR A 163 6.32 -1.08 5.90
C THR A 163 5.68 0.27 6.19
N GLU A 164 6.19 0.96 7.20
CA GLU A 164 5.79 2.32 7.56
C GLU A 164 7.04 3.19 7.71
N ALA A 165 6.99 4.41 7.16
CA ALA A 165 8.08 5.38 7.28
C ALA A 165 8.17 5.92 8.72
N ILE A 166 9.39 6.04 9.24
CA ILE A 166 9.65 6.68 10.53
C ILE A 166 10.18 8.09 10.25
N PRO A 167 9.46 9.16 10.63
CA PRO A 167 9.92 10.52 10.39
C PRO A 167 11.24 10.79 11.12
N TYR A 168 12.08 11.63 10.52
CA TYR A 168 13.29 12.16 11.16
C TYR A 168 12.99 13.47 11.89
N ASN A 169 13.86 13.86 12.83
CA ASN A 169 13.77 15.16 13.49
C ASN A 169 14.71 16.17 12.83
N THR A 170 14.41 17.46 12.95
CA THR A 170 15.34 18.53 12.57
C THR A 170 16.03 19.10 13.81
N VAL A 171 17.35 19.04 13.84
CA VAL A 171 18.22 19.53 14.92
C VAL A 171 18.95 20.78 14.44
N GLN A 172 18.76 21.90 15.13
CA GLN A 172 19.53 23.12 14.88
C GLN A 172 20.78 23.16 15.75
N LYS A 173 21.93 23.48 15.15
CA LYS A 173 23.22 23.54 15.83
C LYS A 173 23.92 24.85 15.51
N GLU A 174 24.16 25.67 16.52
CA GLU A 174 24.83 26.95 16.35
C GLU A 174 26.31 26.79 15.97
N THR A 175 26.83 27.67 15.10
CA THR A 175 28.25 27.69 14.72
C THR A 175 28.75 29.10 14.39
N ASP A 176 29.98 29.39 14.81
CA ASP A 176 30.74 30.60 14.47
C ASP A 176 31.47 30.49 13.11
N LYS A 177 31.28 29.40 12.38
CA LYS A 177 31.81 29.23 11.01
C LYS A 177 30.95 29.89 9.94
N LEU A 178 29.71 30.26 10.29
CA LEU A 178 28.75 30.92 9.42
C LEU A 178 28.38 32.28 10.00
N ASP A 179 28.23 33.27 9.12
CA ASP A 179 27.77 34.60 9.48
C ASP A 179 26.43 34.56 10.19
N LYS A 180 26.23 35.47 11.15
CA LYS A 180 25.00 35.54 11.93
C LYS A 180 23.76 35.60 11.03
N GLY A 181 22.87 34.63 11.20
CA GLY A 181 21.60 34.51 10.45
C GLY A 181 21.68 33.69 9.16
N VAL A 182 22.86 33.24 8.74
CA VAL A 182 23.02 32.28 7.63
C VAL A 182 22.74 30.86 8.16
N THR A 183 22.00 30.07 7.38
CA THR A 183 21.75 28.65 7.70
C THR A 183 22.34 27.74 6.62
N GLN A 184 22.78 26.55 7.02
CA GLN A 184 23.29 25.54 6.11
C GLN A 184 22.95 24.14 6.62
N VAL A 185 22.48 23.25 5.75
CA VAL A 185 22.29 21.83 6.09
C VAL A 185 23.66 21.15 6.20
N GLU A 186 24.00 20.62 7.39
CA GLU A 186 25.20 19.79 7.65
C GLU A 186 24.92 18.32 7.30
N THR A 187 23.76 17.80 7.73
CA THR A 187 23.30 16.44 7.44
C THR A 187 21.85 16.51 6.96
N ALA A 188 21.56 15.96 5.78
CA ALA A 188 20.19 15.88 5.29
C ALA A 188 19.41 14.79 6.05
N GLY A 189 18.17 15.11 6.42
CA GLY A 189 17.30 14.15 7.09
C GLY A 189 16.88 13.01 6.18
N GLN A 190 16.76 11.81 6.73
CA GLN A 190 16.28 10.63 6.01
C GLN A 190 15.29 9.89 6.89
N GLU A 191 14.11 9.57 6.33
CA GLU A 191 13.13 8.77 7.05
C GLU A 191 13.67 7.36 7.30
N GLY A 192 13.42 6.86 8.51
CA GLY A 192 13.58 5.46 8.84
C GLY A 192 12.45 4.62 8.25
N GLU A 193 12.46 3.34 8.55
CA GLU A 193 11.46 2.36 8.12
C GLU A 193 11.24 1.35 9.23
N ARG A 194 9.97 1.08 9.54
CA ARG A 194 9.53 -0.01 10.38
C ARG A 194 8.84 -1.05 9.52
N THR A 195 9.26 -2.30 9.65
CA THR A 195 8.62 -3.45 9.01
C THR A 195 7.78 -4.19 10.04
N TYR A 196 6.55 -4.51 9.66
CA TYR A 196 5.59 -5.30 10.43
C TYR A 196 5.45 -6.67 9.76
N TYR A 197 5.53 -7.73 10.55
CA TYR A 197 5.40 -9.12 10.11
C TYR A 197 4.06 -9.68 10.58
N TYR A 198 3.21 -10.08 9.63
CA TYR A 198 1.89 -10.63 9.89
C TYR A 198 1.84 -12.11 9.55
N GLN A 199 1.01 -12.84 10.27
CA GLN A 199 0.61 -14.21 9.96
C GLN A 199 -0.91 -14.24 9.77
N GLN A 200 -1.33 -14.71 8.60
CA GLN A 200 -2.72 -14.95 8.25
C GLN A 200 -3.03 -16.44 8.29
N GLU A 201 -4.20 -16.76 8.81
CA GLU A 201 -4.83 -18.08 8.70
C GLU A 201 -5.97 -17.98 7.69
N LEU A 202 -6.00 -18.91 6.75
CA LEU A 202 -6.99 -18.96 5.68
C LEU A 202 -7.77 -20.27 5.78
N VAL A 203 -9.10 -20.18 5.67
CA VAL A 203 -10.01 -21.32 5.56
C VAL A 203 -10.71 -21.22 4.21
N ASP A 204 -10.57 -22.24 3.37
CA ASP A 204 -11.06 -22.28 1.98
C ASP A 204 -10.63 -21.05 1.14
N GLY A 205 -9.44 -20.52 1.44
CA GLY A 205 -8.86 -19.35 0.79
C GLY A 205 -9.38 -18.00 1.32
N GLU A 206 -10.29 -17.99 2.29
CA GLU A 206 -10.75 -16.77 2.97
C GLU A 206 -9.95 -16.52 4.25
N VAL A 207 -9.52 -15.27 4.47
CA VAL A 207 -8.76 -14.88 5.67
C VAL A 207 -9.69 -14.90 6.89
N VAL A 208 -9.42 -15.81 7.83
CA VAL A 208 -10.17 -15.93 9.09
C VAL A 208 -9.44 -15.32 10.29
N SER A 209 -8.11 -15.18 10.19
CA SER A 209 -7.26 -14.60 11.22
C SER A 209 -6.14 -13.81 10.56
N ASP A 210 -5.79 -12.64 11.13
CA ASP A 210 -4.68 -11.81 10.70
C ASP A 210 -4.01 -11.21 11.94
N GLN A 211 -2.83 -11.72 12.28
CA GLN A 211 -2.12 -11.39 13.51
C GLN A 211 -0.77 -10.76 13.24
N LEU A 212 -0.53 -9.61 13.89
CA LEU A 212 0.80 -9.03 13.97
C LEU A 212 1.69 -9.93 14.84
N VAL A 213 2.67 -10.58 14.24
CA VAL A 213 3.62 -11.47 14.93
C VAL A 213 4.74 -10.65 15.56
N SER A 214 5.31 -9.72 14.80
CA SER A 214 6.39 -8.87 15.27
C SER A 214 6.51 -7.59 14.44
N SER A 215 7.27 -6.63 14.95
CA SER A 215 7.66 -5.43 14.19
C SER A 215 9.09 -5.07 14.54
N GLU A 216 9.86 -4.59 13.57
CA GLU A 216 11.23 -4.13 13.78
C GLU A 216 11.53 -2.86 12.99
N VAL A 217 12.46 -2.05 13.50
CA VAL A 217 13.00 -0.92 12.75
C VAL A 217 14.07 -1.48 11.80
N THR A 218 13.75 -1.55 10.51
CA THR A 218 14.66 -2.05 9.46
C THR A 218 15.60 -0.97 8.96
N ARG A 219 15.21 0.31 9.09
CA ARG A 219 16.08 1.47 8.83
C ARG A 219 15.86 2.53 9.90
N GLU A 220 16.92 2.92 10.60
CA GLU A 220 16.84 4.03 11.56
C GLU A 220 16.68 5.37 10.82
N PRO A 221 15.84 6.30 11.31
CA PRO A 221 15.80 7.65 10.77
C PRO A 221 17.13 8.37 11.02
N VAL A 222 17.52 9.21 10.08
CA VAL A 222 18.68 10.11 10.21
C VAL A 222 18.14 11.51 10.41
N ASP A 223 18.42 12.12 11.56
CA ASP A 223 18.01 13.49 11.85
C ASP A 223 18.67 14.48 10.87
N GLU A 224 17.89 15.48 10.45
CA GLU A 224 18.39 16.61 9.68
C GLU A 224 19.13 17.57 10.60
N VAL A 225 20.36 17.92 10.28
CA VAL A 225 21.16 18.87 11.07
C VAL A 225 21.30 20.17 10.29
N ILE A 226 20.76 21.25 10.82
CA ILE A 226 20.86 22.61 10.26
C ILE A 226 21.81 23.43 11.13
N LEU A 227 22.92 23.87 10.54
CA LEU A 227 23.83 24.83 11.15
C LEU A 227 23.23 26.23 11.09
N VAL A 228 23.23 26.92 12.23
CA VAL A 228 22.78 28.31 12.36
C VAL A 228 23.98 29.19 12.70
N GLY A 229 24.29 30.15 11.84
CA GLY A 229 25.43 31.04 12.00
C GLY A 229 25.28 31.99 13.19
N THR A 230 26.32 32.08 14.01
CA THR A 230 26.45 33.00 15.14
C THR A 230 27.64 33.94 15.01
N TYR A 231 28.43 33.82 13.94
CA TYR A 231 29.61 34.66 13.74
C TYR A 231 29.22 36.13 13.58
N VAL A 232 29.84 36.97 14.40
CA VAL A 232 29.81 38.41 14.26
C VAL A 232 31.26 38.85 14.19
N GLU A 233 31.63 39.55 13.11
CA GLU A 233 32.99 40.05 12.94
C GLU A 233 33.38 40.88 14.18
N PRO A 234 34.47 40.53 14.87
CA PRO A 234 34.90 41.29 16.03
C PRO A 234 35.22 42.73 15.62
N PRO A 235 34.86 43.72 16.44
CA PRO A 235 35.18 45.12 16.13
C PRO A 235 36.68 45.24 15.88
N LYS A 236 37.05 45.74 14.69
CA LYS A 236 38.45 45.90 14.29
C LYS A 236 39.21 46.62 15.40
N PRO A 237 40.40 46.15 15.81
CA PRO A 237 41.21 46.85 16.79
C PRO A 237 41.44 48.26 16.27
N VAL A 238 40.94 49.24 17.01
CA VAL A 238 41.26 50.65 16.78
C VAL A 238 42.75 50.75 16.98
N VAL A 239 43.51 50.74 15.88
CA VAL A 239 44.95 50.97 15.93
C VAL A 239 45.12 52.38 16.45
N SER A 240 45.46 52.46 17.73
CA SER A 240 45.88 53.66 18.41
C SER A 240 47.13 54.20 17.73
N GLN A 241 46.95 55.02 16.69
CA GLN A 241 48.01 55.82 16.13
C GLN A 241 48.05 57.16 16.85
N LYS A 242 49.26 57.47 17.33
CA LYS A 242 49.67 58.72 17.98
C LYS A 242 49.12 59.96 17.26
N PRO A 243 48.83 61.04 17.99
CA PRO A 243 48.25 62.25 17.43
C PRO A 243 49.22 62.89 16.45
N VAL A 244 48.80 63.01 15.19
CA VAL A 244 49.46 63.90 14.24
C VAL A 244 48.76 65.25 14.34
N ALA A 245 49.56 66.25 14.68
CA ALA A 245 49.18 67.62 14.88
C ALA A 245 48.39 68.20 13.67
N SER A 246 47.33 68.95 14.01
CA SER A 246 47.03 70.30 13.50
C SER A 246 47.73 70.68 12.18
N GLY A 247 46.99 70.76 11.07
CA GLY A 247 47.49 71.43 9.86
C GLY A 247 46.97 71.03 8.47
N ARG A 248 45.94 70.18 8.32
CA ARG A 248 45.36 69.92 6.99
C ARG A 248 44.31 70.98 6.62
N THR A 249 44.70 71.96 5.81
CA THR A 249 43.75 72.86 5.13
C THR A 249 43.01 72.06 4.05
N GLY A 250 41.71 71.82 4.25
CA GLY A 250 40.85 71.23 3.21
C GLY A 250 40.73 72.15 1.99
N LYS A 251 40.21 71.64 0.88
CA LYS A 251 39.98 72.43 -0.36
C LYS A 251 38.80 73.41 -0.25
N SER A 252 37.91 73.21 0.70
CA SER A 252 36.79 74.13 0.95
C SER A 252 37.28 75.52 1.33
N THR A 253 36.59 76.54 0.80
CA THR A 253 36.79 77.96 1.14
C THR A 253 35.80 78.44 2.20
N LEU A 254 34.94 77.56 2.73
CA LEU A 254 34.03 77.88 3.82
C LEU A 254 34.74 77.77 5.17
N ASP A 255 34.47 78.73 6.05
CA ASP A 255 34.95 78.67 7.43
C ASP A 255 34.36 77.46 8.16
N LEU A 256 35.20 76.77 8.94
CA LEU A 256 34.76 75.68 9.78
C LEU A 256 33.87 76.23 10.90
N PRO A 257 32.62 75.74 11.06
CA PRO A 257 31.75 76.21 12.13
C PRO A 257 32.32 75.78 13.49
N ALA A 258 32.21 76.64 14.50
CA ALA A 258 32.72 76.35 15.86
C ALA A 258 32.11 75.10 16.50
N SER A 259 30.94 74.65 16.02
CA SER A 259 30.26 73.44 16.47
C SER A 259 30.85 72.14 15.89
N LEU A 260 31.73 72.23 14.89
CA LEU A 260 32.34 71.07 14.25
C LEU A 260 33.62 70.66 14.99
N THR A 261 33.55 69.55 15.71
CA THR A 261 34.69 68.93 16.38
C THR A 261 35.23 67.77 15.55
N LEU A 262 36.51 67.84 15.17
CA LEU A 262 37.20 66.76 14.46
C LEU A 262 37.99 65.89 15.45
N ASP A 263 38.05 64.59 15.18
CA ASP A 263 38.88 63.65 15.92
C ASP A 263 40.37 63.76 15.50
N GLY A 264 41.21 62.92 16.11
CA GLY A 264 42.64 62.87 15.81
C GLY A 264 42.98 62.47 14.37
N ASN A 265 42.01 62.01 13.59
CA ASN A 265 42.15 61.62 12.18
C ASN A 265 41.56 62.67 11.22
N GLY A 266 41.05 63.80 11.74
CA GLY A 266 40.40 64.83 10.94
C GLY A 266 38.98 64.47 10.51
N ILE A 267 38.32 63.55 11.22
CA ILE A 267 36.94 63.12 10.96
C ILE A 267 35.98 63.80 11.95
N PRO A 268 34.80 64.28 11.54
CA PRO A 268 33.81 64.82 12.47
C PRO A 268 33.43 63.81 13.55
N THR A 269 33.43 64.27 14.80
CA THR A 269 32.95 63.50 15.97
C THR A 269 31.46 63.71 16.21
N ASN A 270 30.88 64.76 15.63
CA ASN A 270 29.46 65.10 15.75
C ASN A 270 28.83 65.17 14.36
N TYR A 271 28.16 64.10 13.95
CA TYR A 271 27.43 63.96 12.69
C TYR A 271 26.17 63.12 12.91
N THR A 272 25.14 63.36 12.12
CA THR A 272 23.86 62.66 12.19
C THR A 272 23.83 61.42 11.32
N ASN A 273 24.58 61.41 10.21
CA ASN A 273 24.67 60.28 9.30
C ASN A 273 25.99 60.34 8.51
N VAL A 274 26.44 59.20 8.00
CA VAL A 274 27.56 59.12 7.06
C VAL A 274 27.14 58.35 5.82
N LEU A 275 27.33 58.95 4.65
CA LEU A 275 27.09 58.31 3.36
C LEU A 275 28.44 58.05 2.69
N THR A 276 28.64 56.82 2.23
CA THR A 276 29.88 56.43 1.54
C THR A 276 29.57 56.10 0.09
N GLY A 277 30.29 56.73 -0.84
CA GLY A 277 30.01 56.54 -2.26
C GLY A 277 30.99 57.26 -3.16
N ARG A 278 30.86 57.00 -4.46
CA ARG A 278 31.69 57.62 -5.49
C ARG A 278 31.38 59.10 -5.60
N ALA A 279 32.39 59.96 -5.60
CA ALA A 279 32.27 61.38 -5.90
C ALA A 279 33.18 61.78 -7.07
N CYS A 280 32.77 62.85 -7.74
CA CYS A 280 33.51 63.52 -8.81
C CYS A 280 33.80 64.98 -8.42
N ALA A 281 34.50 65.70 -9.30
CA ALA A 281 34.68 67.14 -9.15
C ALA A 281 34.38 67.87 -10.46
N TYR A 282 33.88 69.09 -10.32
CA TYR A 282 33.53 69.97 -11.43
C TYR A 282 33.98 71.41 -11.15
N THR A 283 34.05 72.20 -12.21
CA THR A 283 34.33 73.63 -12.14
C THR A 283 33.39 74.36 -13.09
N ALA A 284 33.14 75.64 -12.83
CA ALA A 284 32.28 76.48 -13.65
C ALA A 284 32.85 77.89 -13.77
N PRO A 285 32.42 78.70 -14.76
CA PRO A 285 32.83 80.09 -14.87
C PRO A 285 32.55 80.89 -13.59
N ALA A 286 33.39 81.87 -13.29
CA ALA A 286 33.23 82.73 -12.12
C ALA A 286 31.84 83.38 -12.11
N GLY A 287 31.15 83.30 -10.97
CA GLY A 287 29.78 83.81 -10.82
C GLY A 287 28.68 82.82 -11.21
N ALA A 288 29.01 81.60 -11.66
CA ALA A 288 28.03 80.54 -11.87
C ALA A 288 27.21 80.28 -10.59
N LYS A 289 25.90 80.14 -10.75
CA LYS A 289 24.98 79.86 -9.65
C LYS A 289 24.58 78.39 -9.67
N GLY A 290 24.60 77.74 -8.52
CA GLY A 290 24.06 76.40 -8.34
C GLY A 290 22.53 76.40 -8.29
N SER A 291 21.97 75.21 -8.16
CA SER A 291 20.51 74.98 -8.13
C SER A 291 19.78 75.67 -6.98
N THR A 292 20.48 76.03 -5.89
CA THR A 292 19.93 76.84 -4.79
C THR A 292 20.03 78.36 -5.02
N GLY A 293 20.60 78.78 -6.15
CA GLY A 293 20.84 80.20 -6.49
C GLY A 293 22.10 80.81 -5.89
N GLN A 294 22.85 80.05 -5.07
CA GLN A 294 24.12 80.47 -4.48
C GLN A 294 25.24 80.49 -5.52
N VAL A 295 26.16 81.46 -5.43
CA VAL A 295 27.35 81.52 -6.28
C VAL A 295 28.30 80.39 -5.88
N MET A 296 28.65 79.54 -6.83
CA MET A 296 29.47 78.36 -6.60
C MET A 296 30.92 78.73 -6.30
N ARG A 297 31.48 78.08 -5.28
CA ARG A 297 32.88 78.16 -4.84
C ARG A 297 33.23 76.88 -4.07
N PRO A 298 34.51 76.51 -3.88
CA PRO A 298 34.86 75.31 -3.13
C PRO A 298 34.25 75.36 -1.73
N GLY A 299 33.56 74.27 -1.37
CA GLY A 299 32.69 74.19 -0.20
C GLY A 299 31.20 74.19 -0.54
N TYR A 300 30.78 74.62 -1.73
CA TYR A 300 29.45 74.31 -2.26
C TYR A 300 29.55 73.07 -3.15
N VAL A 301 28.68 72.10 -2.93
CA VAL A 301 28.74 70.81 -3.62
C VAL A 301 27.40 70.45 -4.22
N ALA A 302 27.47 69.71 -5.32
CA ALA A 302 26.28 69.17 -5.95
C ALA A 302 25.96 67.79 -5.36
N VAL A 303 24.68 67.58 -5.02
CA VAL A 303 24.17 66.35 -4.39
C VAL A 303 22.84 65.93 -5.05
N ASN A 304 22.36 64.73 -4.74
CA ASN A 304 20.94 64.40 -4.96
C ASN A 304 20.11 64.98 -3.81
N PRO A 305 19.26 66.00 -4.04
CA PRO A 305 18.46 66.62 -2.98
C PRO A 305 17.44 65.67 -2.32
N ASN A 306 17.10 64.54 -2.97
CA ASN A 306 16.24 63.52 -2.38
C ASN A 306 16.97 62.62 -1.36
N VAL A 307 18.32 62.65 -1.36
CA VAL A 307 19.17 61.86 -0.46
C VAL A 307 19.88 62.76 0.55
N ILE A 308 20.44 63.88 0.08
CA ILE A 308 21.06 64.92 0.90
C ILE A 308 20.32 66.23 0.58
N PRO A 309 19.37 66.68 1.41
CA PRO A 309 18.61 67.89 1.15
C PRO A 309 19.51 69.12 0.93
N TYR A 310 19.04 70.06 0.12
CA TYR A 310 19.73 71.35 -0.02
C TYR A 310 19.87 72.05 1.32
N GLY A 311 21.02 72.71 1.50
CA GLY A 311 21.39 73.37 2.75
C GLY A 311 21.96 72.43 3.82
N SER A 312 21.97 71.11 3.60
CA SER A 312 22.67 70.19 4.49
C SER A 312 24.14 70.58 4.64
N LYS A 313 24.59 70.64 5.88
CA LYS A 313 25.99 70.88 6.26
C LYS A 313 26.71 69.55 6.20
N LEU A 314 27.85 69.53 5.53
CA LEU A 314 28.58 68.32 5.22
C LEU A 314 30.03 68.47 5.67
N TYR A 315 30.69 67.35 5.92
CA TYR A 315 32.14 67.29 5.91
C TYR A 315 32.57 66.12 5.03
N ILE A 316 33.45 66.38 4.06
CA ILE A 316 33.77 65.43 3.01
C ILE A 316 35.25 65.09 3.03
N VAL A 317 35.53 63.80 3.14
CA VAL A 317 36.87 63.21 3.12
C VAL A 317 36.86 61.99 2.23
N SER A 318 37.97 61.68 1.56
CA SER A 318 38.10 60.41 0.85
C SER A 318 37.97 59.23 1.81
N ALA A 319 37.44 58.11 1.34
CA ALA A 319 37.23 56.92 2.18
C ALA A 319 38.54 56.37 2.77
N ASP A 320 39.68 56.64 2.13
CA ASP A 320 41.02 56.30 2.64
C ASP A 320 41.61 57.35 3.60
N GLY A 321 40.89 58.44 3.88
CA GLY A 321 41.32 59.52 4.77
C GLY A 321 42.44 60.42 4.23
N LYS A 322 42.95 60.17 3.01
CA LYS A 322 44.14 60.87 2.50
C LYS A 322 43.84 62.25 1.95
N TYR A 323 42.63 62.48 1.45
CA TYR A 323 42.19 63.73 0.86
C TYR A 323 41.01 64.32 1.63
N VAL A 324 41.18 65.55 2.08
CA VAL A 324 40.14 66.29 2.79
C VAL A 324 39.61 67.37 1.86
N TYR A 325 38.36 67.25 1.44
CA TYR A 325 37.66 68.38 0.83
C TYR A 325 37.24 69.37 1.92
N GLY A 326 36.72 68.86 3.04
CA GLY A 326 36.42 69.62 4.25
C GLY A 326 34.94 69.98 4.36
N TYR A 327 34.66 71.05 5.11
CA TYR A 327 33.31 71.51 5.37
C TYR A 327 32.62 71.97 4.08
N ALA A 328 31.39 71.53 3.86
CA ALA A 328 30.66 71.81 2.64
C ALA A 328 29.16 72.01 2.88
N ILE A 329 28.48 72.60 1.90
CA ILE A 329 27.04 72.83 1.90
C ILE A 329 26.47 72.25 0.60
N ALA A 330 25.43 71.44 0.72
CA ALA A 330 24.64 70.97 -0.41
C ALA A 330 23.92 72.15 -1.08
N ALA A 331 24.39 72.59 -2.24
CA ALA A 331 23.90 73.82 -2.88
C ALA A 331 23.58 73.70 -4.37
N ASP A 332 23.87 72.54 -4.97
CA ASP A 332 23.67 72.32 -6.38
C ASP A 332 23.23 70.88 -6.68
N THR A 333 22.83 70.60 -7.91
CA THR A 333 22.56 69.24 -8.39
C THR A 333 22.89 69.10 -9.87
N GLY A 334 22.91 67.87 -10.36
CA GLY A 334 23.19 67.55 -11.76
C GLY A 334 22.60 66.19 -12.13
N GLY A 335 22.59 65.87 -13.43
CA GLY A 335 21.94 64.65 -13.94
C GLY A 335 22.45 63.36 -13.27
N SER A 336 23.77 63.18 -13.16
CA SER A 336 24.38 62.00 -12.53
C SER A 336 24.10 61.87 -11.03
N LEU A 337 23.80 62.98 -10.35
CA LEU A 337 23.41 62.98 -8.94
C LEU A 337 21.95 62.57 -8.81
N MET A 338 21.05 63.14 -9.62
CA MET A 338 19.63 62.77 -9.65
C MET A 338 19.43 61.29 -10.04
N ALA A 339 20.32 60.72 -10.85
CA ALA A 339 20.34 59.30 -11.21
C ALA A 339 20.98 58.38 -10.15
N ASN A 340 21.58 58.94 -9.08
CA ASN A 340 22.36 58.21 -8.07
C ASN A 340 23.63 57.50 -8.59
N ASP A 341 24.17 57.91 -9.73
CA ASP A 341 25.41 57.34 -10.29
C ASP A 341 26.66 57.77 -9.50
N ILE A 342 26.59 58.94 -8.88
CA ILE A 342 27.58 59.50 -7.95
C ILE A 342 26.86 60.09 -6.75
N LEU A 343 27.52 60.04 -5.59
CA LEU A 343 27.00 60.52 -4.32
C LEU A 343 27.12 62.05 -4.20
N ALA A 344 28.22 62.62 -4.72
CA ALA A 344 28.44 64.06 -4.75
C ALA A 344 29.34 64.46 -5.93
N ASP A 345 29.18 65.71 -6.39
CA ASP A 345 30.11 66.36 -7.29
C ASP A 345 30.68 67.61 -6.58
N LEU A 346 32.01 67.67 -6.45
CA LEU A 346 32.69 68.66 -5.61
C LEU A 346 33.14 69.85 -6.46
N PHE A 347 32.71 71.06 -6.11
CA PHE A 347 33.11 72.25 -6.84
C PHE A 347 34.58 72.61 -6.58
N MET A 348 35.33 72.89 -7.65
CA MET A 348 36.72 73.34 -7.63
C MET A 348 36.87 74.65 -8.39
N ASN A 349 37.92 75.43 -8.08
CA ASN A 349 38.18 76.69 -8.77
C ASN A 349 38.74 76.49 -10.18
N THR A 350 39.43 75.38 -10.42
CA THR A 350 40.11 75.13 -11.70
C THR A 350 39.90 73.71 -12.21
N SER A 351 39.97 73.54 -13.54
CA SER A 351 39.95 72.21 -14.15
C SER A 351 41.12 71.32 -13.70
N ALA A 352 42.28 71.93 -13.38
CA ALA A 352 43.44 71.19 -12.87
C ALA A 352 43.14 70.53 -11.51
N GLU A 353 42.43 71.23 -10.62
CA GLU A 353 41.98 70.67 -9.34
C GLU A 353 40.95 69.55 -9.53
N CYS A 354 40.07 69.66 -10.55
CA CYS A 354 39.16 68.57 -10.90
C CYS A 354 39.94 67.31 -11.33
N TYR A 355 40.99 67.45 -12.15
CA TYR A 355 41.82 66.32 -12.55
C TYR A 355 42.65 65.75 -11.40
N GLU A 356 43.14 66.59 -10.48
CA GLU A 356 43.83 66.17 -9.26
C GLU A 356 42.89 65.36 -8.34
N PHE A 357 41.62 65.78 -8.24
CA PHE A 357 40.61 65.04 -7.50
C PHE A 357 40.21 63.73 -8.21
N GLY A 358 39.98 63.77 -9.52
CA GLY A 358 39.51 62.62 -10.28
C GLY A 358 38.16 62.09 -9.81
N SER A 359 37.90 60.78 -9.97
CA SER A 359 36.76 60.11 -9.35
C SER A 359 37.27 59.27 -8.17
N ARG A 360 36.65 59.43 -7.00
CA ARG A 360 37.07 58.70 -5.80
C ARG A 360 35.91 58.42 -4.85
N THR A 361 36.05 57.36 -4.06
CA THR A 361 35.12 57.07 -2.97
C THR A 361 35.36 58.06 -1.83
N VAL A 362 34.28 58.68 -1.35
CA VAL A 362 34.28 59.64 -0.24
C VAL A 362 33.31 59.20 0.84
N ASN A 363 33.60 59.64 2.06
CA ASN A 363 32.67 59.66 3.18
C ASN A 363 32.12 61.08 3.30
N ILE A 364 30.79 61.21 3.23
CA ILE A 364 30.07 62.47 3.44
C ILE A 364 29.39 62.38 4.80
N TYR A 365 29.94 63.09 5.78
CA TYR A 365 29.35 63.23 7.11
C TYR A 365 28.31 64.34 7.06
N ILE A 366 27.05 64.00 7.35
CA ILE A 366 25.96 64.97 7.47
C ILE A 366 26.02 65.54 8.89
N LEU A 367 26.22 66.84 8.99
CA LEU A 367 26.40 67.53 10.26
C LEU A 367 25.05 68.02 10.83
N PRO A 368 24.94 68.22 12.15
CA PRO A 368 23.71 68.68 12.80
C PRO A 368 23.19 70.07 12.36
#